data_AF-A0A8T6MTT9-F1
#
_entry.id   AF-A0A8T6MTT9-F1
#
_cell.length_a   1.000
_cell.length_b   1.000
_cell.length_c   1.000
_cell.angle_alpha   90.00
_cell.angle_beta   90.00
_cell.angle_gamma   90.00
#
_symmetry.space_group_name_H-M   'P 1'
#
loop_
_entity.id
_entity.type
_entity.pdbx_description
1 polymer ?
#
loop_
_entity_poly.entity_id
_entity_poly.type
_entity_poly.pdbx_seq_one_letter_code
_entity_poly.pdbx_strand_id
1 'polypeptide(L)' 'TAVSQDIVDYLSTIALPVGTKIEIISGLSEYGVMLSSLGKTAAILRYNPNL' A
#
# COMPACT_ATOMS: atom_id res chain seq x y z
N THR A 1 -1.16 -26.89 -4.56
CA THR A 1 -0.16 -25.96 -5.13
C THR A 1 -0.57 -24.56 -4.73
N ALA A 2 0.13 -23.93 -3.78
CA ALA A 2 -0.24 -22.60 -3.32
C ALA A 2 -0.04 -21.60 -4.46
N VAL A 3 -1.13 -20.97 -4.93
CA VAL A 3 -1.07 -19.90 -5.91
C VAL A 3 -0.47 -18.70 -5.18
N SER A 4 0.77 -18.36 -5.50
CA SER A 4 1.40 -17.10 -5.08
C SER A 4 0.61 -15.96 -5.71
N GLN A 5 -0.28 -15.32 -4.94
CA GLN A 5 -0.94 -14.09 -5.41
C GLN A 5 0.03 -12.92 -5.29
N ASP A 6 0.01 -12.05 -6.30
CA ASP A 6 0.72 -10.78 -6.24
C ASP A 6 0.15 -9.93 -5.11
N ILE A 7 1.05 -9.33 -4.33
CA ILE A 7 0.66 -8.53 -3.16
C ILE A 7 -0.14 -7.29 -3.56
N VAL A 8 0.13 -6.71 -4.73
CA VAL A 8 -0.59 -5.54 -5.25
C VAL A 8 -2.03 -5.92 -5.58
N ASP A 9 -2.23 -7.05 -6.26
CA ASP A 9 -3.56 -7.54 -6.63
C ASP A 9 -4.38 -7.94 -5.41
N TYR A 10 -3.73 -8.60 -4.44
CA TYR A 10 -4.36 -8.97 -3.18
C TYR A 10 -4.79 -7.72 -2.39
N LEU A 11 -3.90 -6.72 -2.26
CA LEU A 11 -4.19 -5.46 -1.58
C LEU A 11 -5.34 -4.70 -2.27
N SER A 12 -5.35 -4.65 -3.61
CA SER A 12 -6.47 -4.09 -4.39
C SER A 12 -7.80 -4.74 -4.06
N THR A 13 -7.81 -6.07 -3.92
CA THR A 13 -9.03 -6.84 -3.64
C THR A 13 -9.57 -6.54 -2.24
N ILE A 14 -8.71 -6.48 -1.22
CA ILE A 14 -9.14 -6.23 0.16
C ILE A 14 -9.45 -4.74 0.43
N ALA A 15 -8.89 -3.82 -0.36
CA ALA A 15 -9.10 -2.39 -0.19
C ALA A 15 -10.48 -1.91 -0.67
N LEU A 16 -11.08 -2.62 -1.63
CA LEU A 16 -12.42 -2.35 -2.18
C LEU A 16 -13.51 -2.22 -1.08
N PRO A 17 -13.72 -3.20 -0.18
CA PRO A 17 -14.75 -3.11 0.85
C PRO A 17 -14.47 -2.04 1.92
N VAL A 18 -13.21 -1.67 2.14
CA VAL A 18 -12.81 -0.64 3.13
C VAL A 18 -12.91 0.78 2.54
N GLY A 19 -13.06 0.89 1.22
CA GLY A 19 -13.06 2.15 0.49
C GLY A 19 -11.68 2.81 0.49
N THR A 20 -10.61 2.03 0.60
CA THR A 20 -9.22 2.52 0.59
C THR A 20 -8.74 2.66 -0.84
N LYS A 21 -8.13 3.81 -1.18
CA LYS A 21 -7.47 4.00 -2.48
C LYS A 21 -6.04 3.48 -2.39
N ILE A 22 -5.67 2.58 -3.30
CA ILE A 22 -4.28 2.14 -3.48
C ILE A 22 -3.67 2.93 -4.63
N GLU A 23 -2.44 3.42 -4.42
CA GLU A 23 -1.69 4.18 -5.40
C GLU A 23 -0.28 3.61 -5.52
N ILE A 24 0.10 3.25 -6.74
CA ILE A 24 1.39 2.61 -7.04
C ILE A 24 2.28 3.69 -7.64
N ILE A 25 3.39 3.97 -6.94
CA ILE A 25 4.32 5.02 -7.30
C ILE A 25 5.64 4.36 -7.74
N SER A 26 6.28 4.91 -8.76
CA SER A 26 7.60 4.47 -9.18
C SER A 26 8.64 4.76 -8.10
N GLY A 27 9.48 3.77 -7.79
CA GLY A 27 10.60 3.93 -6.85
C GLY A 27 11.68 4.91 -7.31
N LEU A 28 11.66 5.33 -8.58
CA LEU A 28 12.57 6.36 -9.12
C LEU A 28 12.03 7.79 -8.93
N SER A 29 10.78 7.95 -8.53
CA SER A 29 10.22 9.27 -8.22
C SER A 29 10.72 9.77 -6.87
N GLU A 30 10.76 11.09 -6.68
CA GLU A 30 11.17 11.72 -5.40
C GLU A 30 10.39 11.15 -4.21
N TYR A 31 9.06 11.04 -4.33
CA TYR A 31 8.20 10.43 -3.32
C TYR A 31 8.50 8.95 -3.09
N GLY A 32 8.82 8.20 -4.16
CA GLY A 32 9.22 6.80 -4.06
C GLY A 32 10.54 6.61 -3.30
N VAL A 33 11.51 7.51 -3.50
CA VAL A 33 12.77 7.52 -2.76
C VAL A 33 12.53 7.83 -1.27
N MET A 34 11.66 8.79 -0.96
CA MET A 34 11.29 9.12 0.43
C MET A 34 10.62 7.93 1.15
N LEU A 35 9.77 7.16 0.45
CA LEU A 35 9.10 5.97 1.00
C LEU A 35 10.04 4.77 1.20
N SER A 36 11.24 4.80 0.62
CA SER A 36 12.25 3.73 0.80
C SER A 36 12.61 3.53 2.28
N SER A 37 12.71 4.63 3.04
CA SER A 37 13.01 4.60 4.48
C SER A 37 11.89 3.98 5.33
N LEU A 38 10.66 3.91 4.82
CA LEU A 38 9.49 3.36 5.51
C LEU A 38 9.24 1.89 5.12
N GLY A 39 10.14 1.26 4.37
CA GLY A 39 9.99 -0.12 3.92
C GLY A 39 9.20 -0.26 2.60
N LYS A 40 9.11 0.81 1.80
CA LYS A 40 8.47 0.85 0.45
C LYS A 40 6.95 0.68 0.43
N THR A 41 6.30 0.54 1.59
CA THR A 41 4.85 0.49 1.71
C THR A 41 4.43 1.37 2.87
N ALA A 42 3.47 2.26 2.64
CA ALA A 42 2.93 3.16 3.64
C ALA A 42 1.42 3.29 3.48
N ALA A 43 0.73 3.62 4.57
CA ALA A 43 -0.71 3.85 4.58
C ALA A 43 -1.00 5.20 5.22
N ILE A 44 -1.90 5.97 4.61
CA ILE A 44 -2.44 7.20 5.20
C ILE A 44 -3.73 6.82 5.93
N LEU A 45 -3.74 6.99 7.24
CA LEU A 45 -4.87 6.67 8.08
C LEU A 45 -5.84 7.86 8.16
N ARG A 46 -7.14 7.58 8.14
CA ARG A 46 -8.18 8.61 8.28
C ARG A 46 -8.30 9.14 9.71
N TYR A 47 -7.86 8.35 10.70
CA TYR A 47 -7.93 8.66 12.12
C TYR A 47 -6.78 7.99 12.86
N ASN A 48 -6.48 8.47 14.07
CA ASN A 48 -5.48 7.86 14.93
C ASN A 48 -6.01 6.53 15.49
N PRO A 49 -5.35 5.39 15.21
CA PRO A 49 -5.81 4.07 15.66
C PRO A 49 -5.62 3.82 17.16
N ASN A 50 -4.87 4.68 17.88
CA ASN A 50 -4.56 4.52 19.30
C ASN A 50 -5.47 5.34 20.24
N LEU A 51 -6.64 5.77 19.76
CA LEU A 51 -7.67 6.41 20.60
C LEU A 51 -8.46 5.37 21.40
#